data_AF-E9DJV7-F1
#
_entry.id   AF-E9DJV7-F1
#
_cell.length_a   1.000
_cell.length_b   1.000
_cell.length_c   1.000
_cell.angle_alpha   90.00
_cell.angle_beta   90.00
_cell.angle_gamma   90.00
#
_symmetry.space_group_name_H-M   'P 1'
#
loop_
_entity.id
_entity.type
_entity.pdbx_description
1 polymer ?
#
loop_
_entity_poly.entity_id
_entity_poly.type
_entity_poly.pdbx_seq_one_letter_code
_entity_poly.pdbx_strand_id
1 'polypeptide(L)'
;MEAPYLISGELQMGVPFRMISQQVQAAHLVASSAYPNERQLASIISQAKGLSHLATVGLEHTSLTCSNILIGFDGVIKIAGLEFCEEHPLDQSQAQSIQALVAITMELMQKHGKDDGVVGVDDLNRWPIDSDAVKFLSAASSATCLEILKQHPLIMKQHGSAGELVGLARLALISTRTFYCYK
;
A
#
# COMPACT_ATOMS: atom_id res chain seq x y z
N MET A 1 -8.67 29.40 59.68
CA MET A 1 -7.73 28.37 60.15
C MET A 1 -8.23 27.06 59.59
N GLU A 2 -7.34 26.31 58.93
CA GLU A 2 -7.51 24.97 58.34
C GLU A 2 -8.32 24.86 57.02
N ALA A 3 -7.66 24.31 56.01
CA ALA A 3 -8.17 23.96 54.69
C ALA A 3 -8.65 22.49 54.66
N PRO A 4 -9.52 22.09 53.73
CA PRO A 4 -9.65 20.68 53.35
C PRO A 4 -9.06 20.43 51.95
N TYR A 5 -7.98 19.64 51.92
CA TYR A 5 -7.57 18.86 50.76
C TYR A 5 -8.49 17.63 50.65
N LEU A 6 -8.96 17.35 49.43
CA LEU A 6 -9.02 16.03 48.76
C LEU A 6 -10.07 16.09 47.65
N ILE A 7 -9.65 16.51 46.46
CA ILE A 7 -10.38 16.19 45.22
C ILE A 7 -10.11 14.72 44.94
N SER A 8 -11.10 13.88 45.23
CA SER A 8 -11.18 12.51 44.75
C SER A 8 -11.30 12.54 43.23
N GLY A 9 -10.17 12.35 42.54
CA GLY A 9 -10.15 12.13 41.10
C GLY A 9 -10.65 10.73 40.81
N GLU A 10 -11.91 10.61 40.39
CA GLU A 10 -12.40 9.39 39.77
C GLU A 10 -11.64 9.17 38.44
N LEU A 11 -10.85 8.11 38.39
CA LEU A 11 -10.36 7.55 37.14
C LEU A 11 -11.57 7.07 36.34
N GLN A 12 -11.93 7.80 35.28
CA GLN A 12 -12.84 7.28 34.28
C GLN A 12 -12.14 6.16 33.50
N MET A 13 -12.45 4.93 33.91
CA MET A 13 -12.14 3.69 33.21
C MET A 13 -12.77 3.68 31.81
N GLY A 14 -11.98 3.32 30.80
CA GLY A 14 -12.51 2.52 29.70
C GLY A 14 -12.83 3.24 28.39
N VAL A 15 -11.92 4.04 27.86
CA VAL A 15 -11.66 3.96 26.41
C VAL A 15 -10.45 3.06 26.24
N PRO A 16 -10.53 1.91 25.55
CA PRO A 16 -9.31 1.22 25.17
C PRO A 16 -8.53 2.24 24.35
N PHE A 17 -7.36 2.65 24.86
CA PHE A 17 -6.32 3.21 24.02
C PHE A 17 -6.25 2.26 22.83
N ARG A 18 -6.76 2.70 21.66
CA ARG A 18 -6.46 2.00 20.42
C ARG A 18 -4.95 1.87 20.47
N MET A 19 -4.46 0.63 20.54
CA MET A 19 -3.08 0.34 20.18
C MET A 19 -2.84 1.20 18.96
N ILE A 20 -1.90 2.13 19.05
CA ILE A 20 -1.47 2.90 17.89
C ILE A 20 -1.02 1.81 16.93
N SER A 21 -1.88 1.42 16.00
CA SER A 21 -1.59 0.35 15.07
C SER A 21 -0.47 0.91 14.21
N GLN A 22 0.76 0.57 14.61
CA GLN A 22 1.96 1.09 13.98
C GLN A 22 1.90 0.62 12.53
N GLN A 23 1.95 1.59 11.64
CA GLN A 23 1.82 1.39 10.21
C GLN A 23 2.80 2.32 9.50
N VAL A 24 3.26 1.89 8.34
CA VAL A 24 4.15 2.67 7.48
C VAL A 24 3.51 2.79 6.11
N GLN A 25 3.79 3.89 5.42
CA GLN A 25 3.42 4.02 4.02
C GLN A 25 4.30 3.12 3.15
N ALA A 26 3.78 2.61 2.04
CA ALA A 26 4.59 1.90 1.05
C ALA A 26 5.71 2.80 0.50
N ALA A 27 5.53 4.12 0.48
CA ALA A 27 6.59 5.09 0.18
C ALA A 27 7.82 4.96 1.11
N HIS A 28 7.64 4.63 2.39
CA HIS A 28 8.77 4.36 3.28
C HIS A 28 9.54 3.10 2.89
N LEU A 29 8.84 2.10 2.35
CA LEU A 29 9.48 0.90 1.80
C LEU A 29 10.26 1.26 0.54
N VAL A 30 9.72 2.09 -0.34
CA VAL A 30 10.40 2.63 -1.54
C VAL A 30 11.66 3.42 -1.14
N ALA A 31 11.60 4.24 -0.10
CA ALA A 31 12.75 5.00 0.41
C ALA A 31 13.78 4.16 1.19
N SER A 32 13.44 2.92 1.57
CA SER A 32 14.33 2.04 2.34
C SER A 32 15.21 1.17 1.45
N SER A 33 16.32 0.69 2.00
CA SER A 33 17.16 -0.34 1.37
C SER A 33 16.49 -1.72 1.29
N ALA A 34 15.36 -1.91 1.96
CA ALA A 34 14.65 -3.18 2.00
C ALA A 34 13.82 -3.38 0.74
N TYR A 35 13.99 -4.51 0.07
CA TYR A 35 13.31 -4.81 -1.19
C TYR A 35 12.25 -5.89 -1.00
N PRO A 36 10.99 -5.70 -1.46
CA PRO A 36 9.97 -6.73 -1.36
C PRO A 36 10.29 -7.88 -2.33
N ASN A 37 10.20 -9.12 -1.88
CA ASN A 37 10.16 -10.25 -2.81
C ASN A 37 8.80 -10.31 -3.54
N GLU A 38 8.67 -11.20 -4.52
CA GLU A 38 7.44 -11.31 -5.33
C GLU A 38 6.18 -11.56 -4.50
N ARG A 39 6.26 -12.37 -3.44
CA ARG A 39 5.09 -12.66 -2.59
C ARG A 39 4.68 -11.44 -1.76
N GLN A 40 5.64 -10.73 -1.18
CA GLN A 40 5.41 -9.48 -0.45
C GLN A 40 4.84 -8.39 -1.37
N LEU A 41 5.40 -8.25 -2.58
CA LEU A 41 4.90 -7.33 -3.60
C LEU A 41 3.44 -7.65 -3.93
N ALA A 42 3.15 -8.92 -4.21
CA ALA A 42 1.82 -9.39 -4.52
C ALA A 42 0.83 -9.17 -3.36
N SER A 43 1.27 -9.34 -2.11
CA SER A 43 0.46 -8.96 -0.94
C SER A 43 0.10 -7.48 -0.98
N ILE A 44 1.07 -6.59 -1.24
CA ILE A 44 0.83 -5.13 -1.33
C ILE A 44 -0.13 -4.79 -2.49
N ILE A 45 0.14 -5.31 -3.68
CA ILE A 45 -0.66 -5.07 -4.90
C ILE A 45 -2.04 -5.75 -4.80
N SER A 46 -2.23 -6.72 -3.92
CA SER A 46 -3.54 -7.34 -3.69
C SER A 46 -4.61 -6.31 -3.27
N GLN A 47 -4.21 -5.11 -2.83
CA GLN A 47 -5.14 -4.00 -2.65
C GLN A 47 -5.82 -3.50 -3.94
N ALA A 48 -5.43 -3.99 -5.11
CA ALA A 48 -6.26 -3.90 -6.31
C ALA A 48 -7.68 -4.45 -6.08
N LYS A 49 -7.84 -5.42 -5.15
CA LYS A 49 -9.16 -5.89 -4.68
C LYS A 49 -9.94 -4.77 -3.98
N GLY A 50 -9.27 -3.95 -3.17
CA GLY A 50 -9.85 -2.75 -2.55
C GLY A 50 -10.22 -1.68 -3.57
N LEU A 51 -9.37 -1.41 -4.57
CA LEU A 51 -9.66 -0.44 -5.63
C LEU A 51 -10.86 -0.87 -6.48
N SER A 52 -10.93 -2.14 -6.83
CA SER A 52 -12.11 -2.71 -7.50
C SER A 52 -13.36 -2.57 -6.64
N HIS A 53 -13.26 -2.81 -5.33
CA HIS A 53 -14.39 -2.60 -4.44
C HIS A 53 -14.87 -1.14 -4.45
N LEU A 54 -13.95 -0.17 -4.41
CA LEU A 54 -14.30 1.25 -4.58
C LEU A 54 -15.04 1.47 -5.90
N ALA A 55 -14.52 0.93 -7.01
CA ALA A 55 -15.19 1.04 -8.31
C ALA A 55 -16.61 0.43 -8.30
N THR A 56 -16.84 -0.70 -7.61
CA THR A 56 -18.17 -1.31 -7.52
C THR A 56 -19.19 -0.47 -6.76
N VAL A 57 -18.74 0.39 -5.84
CA VAL A 57 -19.61 1.31 -5.09
C VAL A 57 -19.65 2.71 -5.72
N GLY A 58 -19.09 2.88 -6.92
CA GLY A 58 -19.08 4.15 -7.65
C GLY A 58 -18.08 5.17 -7.10
N LEU A 59 -16.94 4.71 -6.59
CA LEU A 59 -15.86 5.57 -6.07
C LEU A 59 -14.54 5.29 -6.79
N GLU A 60 -13.74 6.33 -7.02
CA GLU A 60 -12.35 6.24 -7.46
C GLU A 60 -11.44 7.04 -6.53
N HIS A 61 -10.26 6.50 -6.21
CA HIS A 61 -9.24 7.22 -5.44
C HIS A 61 -8.34 8.02 -6.39
N THR A 62 -8.56 9.33 -6.50
CA THR A 62 -7.95 10.18 -7.54
C THR A 62 -6.47 10.47 -7.32
N SER A 63 -5.97 10.32 -6.09
CA SER A 63 -4.57 10.59 -5.72
C SER A 63 -3.81 9.33 -5.25
N LEU A 64 -4.06 8.17 -5.86
CA LEU A 64 -3.50 6.91 -5.35
C LEU A 64 -2.00 6.79 -5.68
N THR A 65 -1.16 6.76 -4.65
CA THR A 65 0.30 6.55 -4.76
C THR A 65 0.81 5.61 -3.67
N CYS A 66 2.12 5.30 -3.66
CA CYS A 66 2.76 4.57 -2.56
C CYS A 66 2.58 5.25 -1.18
N SER A 67 2.33 6.56 -1.14
CA SER A 67 2.07 7.32 0.10
C SER A 67 0.69 7.03 0.70
N ASN A 68 -0.25 6.61 -0.14
CA ASN A 68 -1.63 6.31 0.24
C ASN A 68 -1.85 4.82 0.54
N ILE A 69 -0.82 3.99 0.44
CA ILE A 69 -0.86 2.58 0.84
C ILE A 69 -0.20 2.43 2.20
N LEU A 70 -0.97 1.99 3.19
CA LEU A 70 -0.50 1.72 4.55
C LEU A 70 -0.24 0.23 4.72
N ILE A 71 0.91 -0.09 5.31
CA ILE A 71 1.31 -1.44 5.71
C ILE A 71 1.39 -1.46 7.23
N GLY A 72 0.43 -2.13 7.86
CA GLY A 72 0.39 -2.34 9.30
C GLY A 72 1.50 -3.28 9.78
N PHE A 73 1.89 -3.15 11.04
CA PHE A 73 2.88 -4.04 11.67
C PHE A 73 2.32 -5.41 12.01
N ASP A 74 1.02 -5.59 11.84
CA ASP A 74 0.30 -6.86 11.78
C ASP A 74 0.29 -7.46 10.36
N GLY A 75 0.84 -6.74 9.37
CA GLY A 75 0.87 -7.13 7.96
C GLY A 75 -0.41 -6.82 7.19
N VAL A 76 -1.37 -6.11 7.80
CA VAL A 76 -2.60 -5.71 7.14
C VAL A 76 -2.34 -4.48 6.28
N ILE A 77 -2.83 -4.51 5.04
CA ILE A 77 -2.64 -3.42 4.08
C ILE A 77 -3.94 -2.64 3.95
N LYS A 78 -3.86 -1.31 3.94
CA LYS A 78 -5.03 -0.42 3.83
C LYS A 78 -4.76 0.69 2.82
N ILE A 79 -5.81 1.15 2.16
CA ILE A 79 -5.80 2.38 1.36
C ILE A 79 -6.15 3.53 2.32
N ALA A 80 -5.32 4.56 2.36
CA ALA A 80 -5.53 5.80 3.09
C ALA A 80 -5.94 6.93 2.15
N GLY A 81 -6.14 8.15 2.67
CA GLY A 81 -6.49 9.30 1.84
C GLY A 81 -7.92 9.22 1.32
N LEU A 82 -8.87 8.80 2.16
CA LEU A 82 -10.27 8.64 1.75
C LEU A 82 -10.92 9.98 1.34
N GLU A 83 -10.33 11.11 1.75
CA GLU A 83 -10.65 12.44 1.26
C GLU A 83 -10.37 12.65 -0.24
N PHE A 84 -9.57 11.79 -0.87
CA PHE A 84 -9.32 11.75 -2.31
C PHE A 84 -10.19 10.71 -3.04
N CYS A 85 -11.14 10.08 -2.33
CA CYS A 85 -12.13 9.25 -2.98
C CYS A 85 -13.27 10.13 -3.49
N GLU A 86 -13.46 10.15 -4.80
CA GLU A 86 -14.48 10.93 -5.48
C GLU A 86 -15.52 10.01 -6.12
N GLU A 87 -16.71 10.54 -6.38
CA GLU A 87 -17.75 9.82 -7.11
C GLU A 87 -17.27 9.52 -8.54
N HIS A 88 -17.30 8.25 -8.90
CA HIS A 88 -16.88 7.75 -10.20
C HIS A 88 -18.00 6.91 -10.81
N PRO A 89 -18.76 7.45 -11.77
CA PRO A 89 -19.81 6.71 -12.45
C PRO A 89 -19.30 5.38 -13.03
N LEU A 90 -20.13 4.34 -12.94
CA LEU A 90 -19.75 2.96 -13.32
C LEU A 90 -19.41 2.79 -14.81
N ASP A 91 -19.81 3.72 -15.66
CA ASP A 91 -19.54 3.76 -17.10
C ASP A 91 -18.23 4.47 -17.46
N GLN A 92 -17.60 5.14 -16.50
CA GLN A 92 -16.32 5.82 -16.73
C GLN A 92 -15.13 4.86 -16.70
N SER A 93 -14.10 5.25 -17.46
CA SER A 93 -12.85 4.50 -17.57
C SER A 93 -12.16 4.35 -16.21
N GLN A 94 -11.61 3.17 -15.93
CA GLN A 94 -10.77 2.90 -14.76
C GLN A 94 -9.27 3.10 -15.05
N ALA A 95 -8.94 3.77 -16.17
CA ALA A 95 -7.56 3.94 -16.63
C ALA A 95 -6.69 4.63 -15.57
N GLN A 96 -7.21 5.62 -14.84
CA GLN A 96 -6.46 6.32 -13.79
C GLN A 96 -6.09 5.37 -12.65
N SER A 97 -7.05 4.62 -12.11
CA SER A 97 -6.79 3.58 -11.12
C SER A 97 -5.79 2.52 -11.59
N ILE A 98 -5.88 2.09 -12.85
CA ILE A 98 -4.95 1.10 -13.42
C ILE A 98 -3.54 1.69 -13.55
N GLN A 99 -3.41 2.92 -14.03
CA GLN A 99 -2.12 3.61 -14.15
C GLN A 99 -1.47 3.82 -12.78
N ALA A 100 -2.25 4.24 -11.78
CA ALA A 100 -1.76 4.35 -10.40
C ALA A 100 -1.25 3.00 -9.87
N LEU A 101 -1.97 1.90 -10.14
CA LEU A 101 -1.55 0.57 -9.73
C LEU A 101 -0.25 0.12 -10.43
N VAL A 102 -0.09 0.45 -11.72
CA VAL A 102 1.14 0.20 -12.49
C VAL A 102 2.32 0.99 -11.90
N ALA A 103 2.14 2.29 -11.64
CA ALA A 103 3.16 3.15 -11.06
C ALA A 103 3.63 2.62 -9.70
N ILE A 104 2.69 2.31 -8.80
CA ILE A 104 2.96 1.73 -7.47
C ILE A 104 3.73 0.40 -7.59
N THR A 105 3.30 -0.47 -8.51
CA THR A 105 3.96 -1.76 -8.75
C THR A 105 5.42 -1.55 -9.16
N MET A 106 5.67 -0.66 -10.13
CA MET A 106 7.03 -0.34 -10.57
C MET A 106 7.84 0.27 -9.44
N GLU A 107 7.35 1.30 -8.75
CA GLU A 107 8.07 1.93 -7.63
C GLU A 107 8.50 0.91 -6.56
N LEU A 108 7.63 -0.05 -6.21
CA LEU A 108 7.96 -1.11 -5.26
C LEU A 108 9.01 -2.10 -5.78
N MET A 109 9.00 -2.37 -7.09
CA MET A 109 9.95 -3.27 -7.76
C MET A 109 11.35 -2.67 -7.88
N GLN A 110 11.46 -1.39 -8.23
CA GLN A 110 12.72 -0.72 -8.63
C GLN A 110 13.15 0.46 -7.73
N LYS A 111 12.33 0.89 -6.76
CA LYS A 111 12.59 2.02 -5.83
C LYS A 111 12.53 3.43 -6.43
N HIS A 112 12.16 3.54 -7.69
CA HIS A 112 11.94 4.81 -8.37
C HIS A 112 10.75 4.67 -9.33
N GLY A 113 10.17 5.78 -9.75
CA GLY A 113 9.21 5.80 -10.86
C GLY A 113 9.91 5.56 -12.20
N LYS A 114 9.12 5.34 -13.25
CA LYS A 114 9.59 5.51 -14.64
C LYS A 114 8.97 6.78 -15.22
N ASP A 115 9.55 7.25 -16.32
CA ASP A 115 8.96 8.31 -17.13
C ASP A 115 7.54 7.94 -17.57
N ASP A 116 6.70 8.97 -17.76
CA ASP A 116 5.29 8.81 -18.10
C ASP A 116 5.11 7.88 -19.32
N GLY A 117 4.35 6.81 -19.11
CA GLY A 117 3.99 5.83 -20.15
C GLY A 117 4.96 4.67 -20.33
N VAL A 118 6.13 4.66 -19.66
CA VAL A 118 7.06 3.52 -19.75
C VAL A 118 6.69 2.47 -18.69
N VAL A 119 6.18 1.32 -19.15
CA VAL A 119 5.84 0.19 -18.27
C VAL A 119 6.92 -0.89 -18.34
N GLY A 120 7.50 -1.25 -17.19
CA GLY A 120 8.46 -2.35 -17.07
C GLY A 120 9.44 -2.16 -15.93
N VAL A 121 10.46 -3.02 -15.86
CA VAL A 121 11.50 -3.00 -14.83
C VAL A 121 12.89 -3.11 -15.43
N ASP A 122 13.88 -2.52 -14.76
CA ASP A 122 15.25 -2.41 -15.28
C ASP A 122 16.13 -3.60 -14.85
N ASP A 123 15.97 -4.09 -13.61
CA ASP A 123 16.75 -5.21 -13.07
C ASP A 123 16.04 -6.55 -13.29
N LEU A 124 16.36 -7.19 -14.42
CA LEU A 124 15.82 -8.51 -14.77
C LEU A 124 16.45 -9.68 -13.98
N ASN A 125 17.57 -9.46 -13.29
CA ASN A 125 18.10 -10.48 -12.37
C ASN A 125 17.22 -10.56 -11.13
N ARG A 126 16.72 -9.41 -10.67
CA ARG A 126 15.81 -9.30 -9.53
C ARG A 126 14.37 -9.64 -9.89
N TRP A 127 13.91 -9.19 -11.06
CA TRP A 127 12.56 -9.41 -11.57
C TRP A 127 12.63 -10.11 -12.93
N PRO A 128 12.74 -11.45 -12.93
CA PRO A 128 12.78 -12.23 -14.16
C PRO A 128 11.58 -11.97 -15.06
N ILE A 129 11.78 -12.02 -16.38
CA ILE A 129 10.72 -11.79 -17.38
C ILE A 129 9.53 -12.75 -17.20
N ASP A 130 9.81 -13.97 -16.76
CA ASP A 130 8.81 -15.01 -16.53
C ASP A 130 8.15 -14.95 -15.14
N SER A 131 8.56 -14.01 -14.28
CA SER A 131 7.93 -13.76 -12.98
C SER A 131 6.48 -13.30 -13.14
N ASP A 132 5.63 -13.62 -12.16
CA ASP A 132 4.24 -13.17 -12.15
C ASP A 132 4.18 -11.63 -12.01
N ALA A 133 5.17 -11.00 -11.38
CA ALA A 133 5.22 -9.55 -11.23
C ALA A 133 5.44 -8.82 -12.56
N VAL A 134 6.37 -9.29 -13.39
CA VAL A 134 6.61 -8.69 -14.73
C VAL A 134 5.43 -8.97 -15.67
N LYS A 135 4.86 -10.18 -15.62
CA LYS A 135 3.64 -10.52 -16.37
C LYS A 135 2.45 -9.66 -15.95
N PHE A 136 2.34 -9.33 -14.67
CA PHE A 136 1.30 -8.42 -14.17
C PHE A 136 1.42 -7.03 -14.78
N LEU A 137 2.63 -6.45 -14.86
CA LEU A 137 2.85 -5.16 -15.51
C LEU A 137 2.44 -5.19 -16.99
N SER A 138 2.77 -6.28 -17.70
CA SER A 138 2.34 -6.47 -19.09
C SER A 138 0.84 -6.62 -19.24
N ALA A 139 0.15 -7.27 -18.29
CA ALA A 139 -1.31 -7.38 -18.30
C ALA A 139 -1.95 -6.02 -17.99
N ALA A 140 -1.41 -5.27 -17.02
CA ALA A 140 -1.92 -3.99 -16.60
C ALA A 140 -1.78 -2.89 -17.66
N SER A 141 -0.74 -2.93 -18.50
CA SER A 141 -0.60 -1.97 -19.61
C SER A 141 -1.68 -2.10 -20.70
N SER A 142 -2.37 -3.24 -20.76
CA SER A 142 -3.43 -3.52 -21.74
C SER A 142 -4.81 -3.70 -21.10
N ALA A 143 -4.91 -3.60 -19.77
CA ALA A 143 -6.16 -3.81 -19.05
C ALA A 143 -7.09 -2.60 -19.20
N THR A 144 -8.38 -2.89 -19.35
CA THR A 144 -9.44 -1.89 -19.43
C THR A 144 -10.21 -1.72 -18.12
N CYS A 145 -10.13 -2.70 -17.21
CA CYS A 145 -10.76 -2.63 -15.90
C CYS A 145 -9.98 -3.43 -14.83
N LEU A 146 -10.19 -3.08 -13.56
CA LEU A 146 -9.52 -3.70 -12.41
C LEU A 146 -9.93 -5.16 -12.18
N GLU A 147 -11.11 -5.60 -12.65
CA GLU A 147 -11.55 -7.00 -12.51
C GLU A 147 -10.63 -7.97 -13.23
N ILE A 148 -10.12 -7.59 -14.41
CA ILE A 148 -9.15 -8.42 -15.16
C ILE A 148 -7.87 -8.59 -14.33
N LEU A 149 -7.40 -7.50 -13.70
CA LEU A 149 -6.18 -7.51 -12.91
C LEU A 149 -6.32 -8.31 -11.62
N LYS A 150 -7.49 -8.29 -10.99
CA LYS A 150 -7.76 -9.12 -9.80
C LYS A 150 -7.61 -10.61 -10.07
N GLN A 151 -7.90 -11.05 -11.29
CA GLN A 151 -7.78 -12.44 -11.71
C GLN A 151 -6.35 -12.84 -12.09
N HIS A 152 -5.42 -11.89 -12.16
CA HIS A 152 -4.04 -12.18 -12.51
C HIS A 152 -3.39 -13.14 -11.49
N PRO A 153 -2.56 -14.11 -11.92
CA PRO A 153 -1.89 -15.07 -11.03
C PRO A 153 -1.18 -14.43 -9.84
N LEU A 154 -0.54 -13.27 -10.05
CA LEU A 154 0.11 -12.49 -8.98
C LEU A 154 -0.85 -12.19 -7.81
N ILE A 155 -2.11 -11.85 -8.10
CA ILE A 155 -3.11 -11.46 -7.10
C ILE A 155 -3.90 -12.68 -6.58
N MET A 156 -4.17 -13.66 -7.44
CA MET A 156 -4.93 -14.86 -7.10
C MET A 156 -4.15 -15.83 -6.21
N LYS A 157 -2.83 -15.96 -6.40
CA LYS A 157 -1.96 -16.84 -5.58
C LYS A 157 -1.75 -16.34 -4.15
N GLN A 158 -2.20 -15.11 -3.84
CA GLN A 158 -2.09 -14.53 -2.51
C GLN A 158 -3.20 -15.07 -1.60
N HIS A 159 -2.87 -16.07 -0.79
CA HIS A 159 -3.65 -16.47 0.37
C HIS A 159 -3.05 -15.79 1.59
N GLY A 160 -3.80 -14.85 2.19
CA GLY A 160 -3.34 -13.91 3.20
C GLY A 160 -2.37 -14.48 4.22
N SER A 161 -1.08 -14.24 4.00
CA SER A 161 0.00 -14.48 4.95
C SER A 161 0.46 -13.11 5.45
N ALA A 162 -0.38 -12.44 6.24
CA ALA A 162 -0.06 -11.12 6.81
C ALA A 162 1.35 -11.08 7.45
N GLY A 163 1.81 -12.22 7.98
CA GLY A 163 3.18 -12.41 8.47
C GLY A 163 4.31 -12.04 7.48
N GLU A 164 4.10 -12.13 6.17
CA GLU A 164 5.11 -11.82 5.15
C GLU A 164 5.52 -10.35 5.14
N LEU A 165 4.63 -9.45 5.53
CA LEU A 165 4.88 -8.01 5.53
C LEU A 165 5.34 -7.46 6.87
N VAL A 166 5.18 -8.21 7.96
CA VAL A 166 5.54 -7.75 9.32
C VAL A 166 7.02 -7.35 9.40
N GLY A 167 7.92 -8.22 8.92
CA GLY A 167 9.35 -7.93 8.90
C GLY A 167 9.70 -6.73 8.01
N LEU A 168 9.04 -6.65 6.86
CA LEU A 168 9.26 -5.59 5.88
C LEU A 168 8.81 -4.21 6.39
N ALA A 169 7.63 -4.16 7.02
CA ALA A 169 7.06 -2.94 7.60
C ALA A 169 7.94 -2.40 8.74
N ARG A 170 8.42 -3.28 9.63
CA ARG A 170 9.32 -2.91 10.73
C ARG A 170 10.66 -2.40 10.22
N LEU A 171 11.22 -3.06 9.20
CA LEU A 171 12.49 -2.63 8.61
C LEU A 171 12.37 -1.28 7.91
N ALA A 172 11.28 -1.04 7.17
CA ALA A 172 11.03 0.25 6.53
C ALA A 172 10.95 1.41 7.55
N LEU A 173 10.36 1.19 8.73
CA LEU A 173 10.34 2.19 9.80
C LEU A 173 11.74 2.51 10.34
N ILE A 174 12.54 1.47 10.61
CA ILE A 174 13.89 1.64 11.17
C ILE A 174 14.76 2.40 10.17
N SER A 175 14.75 1.97 8.91
CA SER A 175 15.57 2.58 7.85
C SER A 175 15.24 4.04 7.62
N THR A 176 13.96 4.42 7.61
CA THR A 176 13.56 5.83 7.42
C THR A 176 13.91 6.73 8.61
N ARG A 177 13.98 6.17 9.83
CA ARG A 177 14.42 6.92 11.02
C ARG A 177 15.94 7.10 11.09
N THR A 178 16.72 6.20 10.50
CA THR A 178 18.19 6.30 10.49
C THR A 178 18.76 7.31 9.49
N PHE A 179 17.94 7.83 8.56
CA PHE A 179 18.38 8.83 7.57
C PHE A 179 18.00 10.28 7.88
N TYR A 180 17.54 10.57 9.11
CA TYR A 180 17.59 11.95 9.62
C TYR A 180 19.04 12.31 9.97
N CYS A 181 19.88 12.51 8.95
CA CYS A 181 21.13 13.22 9.12
C CYS A 181 20.78 14.67 9.47
N TYR A 182 21.20 15.10 10.66
CA TYR A 182 21.19 16.51 11.08
C TYR A 182 21.79 17.36 9.95
N LYS A 183 20.99 18.29 9.43
CA LYS A 183 21.51 19.47 8.73
C LYS A 183 21.76 20.58 9.73
#